data_AF-A0A8J8HU93-F1
#
_entry.id   AF-A0A8J8HU93-F1
#
_cell.length_a   1.000
_cell.length_b   1.000
_cell.length_c   1.000
_cell.angle_alpha   90.00
_cell.angle_beta   90.00
_cell.angle_gamma   90.00
#
_symmetry.space_group_name_H-M   'P 1'
#
loop_
_entity.id
_entity.type
_entity.pdbx_description
1 polymer ?
#
loop_
_entity_poly.entity_id
_entity_poly.type
_entity_poly.pdbx_seq_one_letter_code
_entity_poly.pdbx_strand_id
1 'polypeptide(L)'
;MRLTVPLALLSVLCGCGGGGTATPPPAPTTCPIPIAKANPTFAADLLPALQSSCGSAATSCHGGAAPTGHVSYSGTPSEVHARLVNVVPASAPPGGGWFLVKPGDPAHSWILEKVTQDQPGGSGYGTRMPQGAPNLCQPTVTTLSAWISAGALDN
;
A
#
# COMPACT_ATOMS: atom_id res chain seq x y z
N MET A 1 27.05 76.68 20.09
CA MET A 1 25.76 76.12 20.59
C MET A 1 24.75 76.15 19.45
N ARG A 2 24.02 75.04 19.21
CA ARG A 2 23.17 74.69 18.04
C ARG A 2 24.00 74.11 16.87
N LEU A 3 24.24 72.80 16.74
CA LEU A 3 23.42 71.58 16.74
C LEU A 3 22.54 71.44 15.47
N THR A 4 23.05 70.73 14.46
CA THR A 4 22.27 70.16 13.36
C THR A 4 22.57 68.67 13.27
N VAL A 5 21.54 67.87 13.56
CA VAL A 5 21.53 66.41 13.60
C VAL A 5 21.11 65.90 12.21
N PRO A 6 21.80 64.92 11.58
CA PRO A 6 21.34 64.35 10.33
C PRO A 6 20.18 63.38 10.58
N LEU A 7 19.16 63.53 9.73
CA LEU A 7 17.93 62.75 9.66
C LEU A 7 18.26 61.28 9.37
N ALA A 8 18.09 60.40 10.36
CA ALA A 8 18.22 58.96 10.20
C ALA A 8 16.95 58.39 9.54
N LEU A 9 17.13 57.77 8.37
CA LEU A 9 16.12 57.00 7.66
C LEU A 9 15.95 55.64 8.36
N LEU A 10 14.80 55.38 8.98
CA LEU A 10 14.48 54.11 9.64
C LEU A 10 13.40 53.38 8.83
N SER A 11 13.83 52.46 7.97
CA SER A 11 12.97 51.59 7.17
C SER A 11 12.54 50.37 8.02
N VAL A 12 11.27 50.34 8.43
CA VAL A 12 10.64 49.15 9.02
C VAL A 12 10.32 48.16 7.90
N LEU A 13 11.00 47.02 7.89
CA LEU A 13 10.61 45.84 7.11
C LEU A 13 10.23 44.72 8.07
N CYS A 14 8.92 44.60 8.29
CA CYS A 14 8.28 43.41 8.81
C CYS A 14 8.22 42.37 7.69
N GLY A 15 8.78 41.17 7.85
CA GLY A 15 8.66 40.15 6.82
C GLY A 15 9.54 38.91 7.01
N CYS A 16 8.96 37.88 7.62
CA CYS A 16 8.80 36.51 7.09
C CYS A 16 8.13 35.70 8.21
N GLY A 17 6.86 35.30 8.14
CA GLY A 17 6.32 34.49 7.05
C GLY A 17 6.63 33.01 7.24
N GLY A 18 6.66 32.51 8.49
CA GLY A 18 6.76 31.07 8.80
C GLY A 18 5.46 30.33 8.48
N GLY A 19 5.08 30.29 7.20
CA GLY A 19 4.04 29.42 6.69
C GLY A 19 4.55 27.99 6.70
N GLY A 20 4.55 27.37 7.87
CA GLY A 20 4.69 25.91 7.96
C GLY A 20 3.49 25.31 7.25
N THR A 21 3.69 24.90 6.00
CA THR A 21 2.85 23.90 5.36
C THR A 21 2.96 22.67 6.25
N ALA A 22 2.03 22.53 7.19
CA ALA A 22 1.88 21.30 7.94
C ALA A 22 1.57 20.23 6.89
N THR A 23 2.60 19.47 6.49
CA THR A 23 2.41 18.23 5.78
C THR A 23 1.38 17.45 6.58
N PRO A 24 0.26 17.02 5.98
CA PRO A 24 -0.68 16.18 6.68
C PRO A 24 0.10 15.03 7.33
N PRO A 25 -0.19 14.67 8.60
CA PRO A 25 0.44 13.50 9.18
C PRO A 25 0.27 12.32 8.22
N PRO A 26 1.30 11.49 8.03
CA PRO A 26 1.19 10.34 7.15
C PRO A 26 -0.05 9.53 7.54
N ALA A 27 -0.78 9.06 6.53
CA ALA A 27 -1.98 8.26 6.77
C ALA A 27 -1.65 7.13 7.76
N PRO A 28 -2.53 6.85 8.73
CA PRO A 28 -2.29 5.79 9.71
C PRO A 28 -1.95 4.51 8.96
N THR A 29 -0.99 3.76 9.50
CA THR A 29 -0.43 2.59 8.85
C THR A 29 -0.60 1.36 9.74
N THR A 30 -0.94 0.21 9.16
CA THR A 30 -0.94 -1.10 9.81
C THR A 30 0.29 -1.91 9.39
N CYS A 31 0.86 -2.67 10.32
CA CYS A 31 2.11 -3.41 10.11
C CYS A 31 1.98 -4.88 10.53
N PRO A 32 1.27 -5.71 9.74
CA PRO A 32 1.24 -7.15 10.01
C PRO A 32 2.63 -7.80 9.88
N ILE A 33 3.50 -7.23 9.04
CA ILE A 33 4.92 -7.59 8.95
C ILE A 33 5.72 -6.31 9.26
N PRO A 34 6.22 -6.14 10.51
CA PRO A 34 6.86 -4.90 10.95
C PRO A 34 8.31 -4.74 10.47
N ILE A 35 8.95 -5.84 10.06
CA ILE A 35 10.32 -5.88 9.56
C ILE A 35 10.34 -6.61 8.23
N ALA A 36 10.93 -6.00 7.20
CA ALA A 36 10.98 -6.58 5.87
C ALA A 36 11.76 -7.90 5.88
N LYS A 37 11.21 -8.94 5.23
CA LYS A 37 11.88 -10.23 5.12
C LYS A 37 12.49 -10.38 3.73
N ALA A 38 13.75 -10.78 3.68
CA ALA A 38 14.45 -11.05 2.42
C ALA A 38 13.99 -12.36 1.76
N ASN A 39 13.67 -13.37 2.58
CA ASN A 39 13.20 -14.69 2.14
C ASN A 39 11.86 -15.03 2.82
N PRO A 40 10.77 -14.34 2.45
CA PRO A 40 9.45 -14.63 3.02
C PRO A 40 8.89 -15.95 2.55
N THR A 41 8.02 -16.52 3.39
CA THR A 41 7.20 -17.69 3.08
C THR A 41 5.74 -17.28 2.89
N PHE A 42 5.02 -17.98 2.01
CA PHE A 42 3.60 -17.68 1.83
C PHE A 42 2.82 -18.06 3.08
N ALA A 43 3.08 -19.24 3.64
CA ALA A 43 2.30 -19.80 4.73
C ALA A 43 2.50 -19.05 6.06
N ALA A 44 3.74 -18.71 6.43
CA ALA A 44 4.01 -18.12 7.75
C ALA A 44 4.00 -16.59 7.75
N ASP A 45 4.25 -15.94 6.61
CA ASP A 45 4.40 -14.48 6.56
C ASP A 45 3.24 -13.80 5.85
N LEU A 46 2.96 -14.18 4.61
CA LEU A 46 2.03 -13.43 3.77
C LEU A 46 0.58 -13.78 4.03
N LEU A 47 0.22 -15.05 4.18
CA LEU A 47 -1.16 -15.42 4.42
C LEU A 47 -1.71 -14.80 5.72
N PRO A 48 -1.01 -14.86 6.87
CA PRO A 48 -1.48 -14.20 8.08
C PRO A 48 -1.63 -12.69 7.90
N ALA A 49 -0.72 -12.05 7.16
CA ALA A 49 -0.80 -10.61 6.86
C ALA A 49 -2.02 -10.26 5.99
N LEU A 50 -2.30 -11.06 4.95
CA LEU A 50 -3.46 -10.88 4.08
C LEU A 50 -4.78 -11.12 4.83
N GLN A 51 -4.84 -12.16 5.65
CA GLN A 51 -6.03 -12.50 6.43
C GLN A 51 -6.35 -11.45 7.51
N SER A 52 -5.32 -10.93 8.18
CA SER A 52 -5.45 -9.91 9.23
C SER A 52 -5.69 -8.50 8.70
N SER A 53 -5.29 -8.21 7.47
CA SER A 53 -5.44 -6.85 6.89
C SER A 53 -6.62 -6.73 5.94
N CYS A 54 -6.95 -7.77 5.19
CA CYS A 54 -7.92 -7.73 4.09
C CYS A 54 -8.98 -8.84 4.16
N GLY A 55 -8.67 -9.95 4.82
CA GLY A 55 -9.50 -11.13 4.91
C GLY A 55 -10.50 -11.11 6.07
N SER A 56 -10.85 -12.30 6.56
CA SER A 56 -11.89 -12.53 7.57
C SER A 56 -11.62 -11.91 8.94
N ALA A 57 -10.35 -11.59 9.26
CA ALA A 57 -9.99 -10.98 10.54
C ALA A 57 -9.94 -9.45 10.51
N ALA A 58 -10.15 -8.84 9.34
CA ALA A 58 -10.27 -7.38 9.17
C ALA A 58 -11.73 -6.99 8.92
N THR A 59 -12.03 -6.52 7.70
CA THR A 59 -13.36 -6.06 7.26
C THR A 59 -14.17 -7.19 6.59
N SER A 60 -13.63 -8.41 6.50
CA SER A 60 -14.19 -9.55 5.77
C SER A 60 -14.46 -9.32 4.27
N CYS A 61 -13.97 -8.23 3.68
CA CYS A 61 -14.16 -7.94 2.26
C CYS A 61 -13.54 -9.03 1.36
N HIS A 62 -12.42 -9.62 1.76
CA HIS A 62 -11.79 -10.74 1.06
C HIS A 62 -11.90 -12.05 1.85
N GLY A 63 -13.03 -12.26 2.53
CA GLY A 63 -13.34 -13.50 3.23
C GLY A 63 -14.78 -13.97 3.00
N GLY A 64 -15.11 -15.16 3.48
CA GLY A 64 -16.47 -15.70 3.42
C GLY A 64 -16.89 -16.18 2.02
N ALA A 65 -18.21 -16.37 1.84
CA ALA A 65 -18.79 -17.01 0.65
C ALA A 65 -18.90 -16.10 -0.58
N ALA A 66 -18.84 -14.78 -0.41
CA ALA A 66 -18.97 -13.79 -1.49
C ALA A 66 -17.92 -12.68 -1.34
N PRO A 67 -16.62 -12.99 -1.55
CA PRO A 67 -15.55 -12.02 -1.40
C PRO A 67 -15.60 -10.94 -2.50
N THR A 68 -15.36 -9.70 -2.10
CA THR A 68 -15.21 -8.55 -3.01
C THR A 68 -14.07 -8.79 -4.00
N GLY A 69 -14.28 -8.37 -5.25
CA GLY A 69 -13.29 -8.54 -6.32
C GLY A 69 -13.02 -9.99 -6.71
N HIS A 70 -13.84 -10.94 -6.23
CA HIS A 70 -13.73 -12.38 -6.48
C HIS A 70 -12.42 -13.01 -5.96
N VAL A 71 -11.82 -12.42 -4.93
CA VAL A 71 -10.57 -12.91 -4.30
C VAL A 71 -10.82 -13.20 -2.83
N SER A 72 -10.71 -14.47 -2.42
CA SER A 72 -10.82 -14.90 -1.02
C SER A 72 -9.45 -15.25 -0.44
N TYR A 73 -9.16 -14.76 0.76
CA TYR A 73 -8.03 -15.18 1.59
C TYR A 73 -8.43 -16.22 2.65
N SER A 74 -9.66 -16.75 2.61
CA SER A 74 -10.12 -17.80 3.53
C SER A 74 -9.66 -19.19 3.08
N GLY A 75 -9.04 -19.95 4.00
CA GLY A 75 -8.61 -21.33 3.77
C GLY A 75 -7.17 -21.59 4.23
N THR A 76 -6.65 -22.74 3.84
CA THR A 76 -5.25 -23.14 4.05
C THR A 76 -4.30 -22.35 3.14
N PRO A 77 -2.98 -22.33 3.44
CA PRO A 77 -1.97 -21.73 2.58
C PRO A 77 -2.06 -22.16 1.11
N SER A 78 -1.99 -23.45 0.82
CA SER A 78 -1.99 -23.91 -0.57
C SER A 78 -3.28 -23.56 -1.32
N GLU A 79 -4.44 -23.57 -0.66
CA GLU A 79 -5.70 -23.16 -1.29
C GLU A 79 -5.74 -21.66 -1.62
N VAL A 80 -5.25 -20.81 -0.71
CA VAL A 80 -5.20 -19.36 -0.96
C VAL A 80 -4.12 -19.04 -2.00
N HIS A 81 -2.96 -19.68 -1.93
CA HIS A 81 -1.88 -19.55 -2.92
C HIS A 81 -2.39 -19.84 -4.33
N ALA A 82 -3.05 -20.99 -4.53
CA ALA A 82 -3.59 -21.41 -5.82
C ALA A 82 -4.65 -20.45 -6.38
N ARG A 83 -5.33 -19.67 -5.54
CA ARG A 83 -6.29 -18.63 -5.95
C ARG A 83 -5.65 -17.30 -6.33
N LEU A 84 -4.38 -17.10 -6.01
CA LEU A 84 -3.65 -15.85 -6.25
C LEU A 84 -2.63 -15.97 -7.38
N VAL A 85 -1.83 -17.03 -7.36
CA VAL A 85 -0.67 -17.13 -8.23
C VAL A 85 -1.07 -17.58 -9.63
N ASN A 86 -0.65 -16.81 -10.65
CA ASN A 86 -1.02 -17.01 -12.05
C ASN A 86 -2.53 -16.97 -12.34
N VAL A 87 -3.32 -16.32 -11.48
CA VAL A 87 -4.75 -16.11 -11.69
C VAL A 87 -5.01 -14.73 -12.29
N VAL A 88 -5.78 -14.67 -13.38
CA VAL A 88 -6.14 -13.40 -14.03
C VAL A 88 -7.12 -12.63 -13.15
N PRO A 89 -6.82 -11.37 -12.77
CA PRO A 89 -7.69 -10.58 -11.91
C PRO A 89 -8.91 -10.06 -12.68
N ALA A 90 -10.11 -10.31 -12.16
CA ALA A 90 -11.34 -9.73 -12.71
C ALA A 90 -11.42 -8.21 -12.54
N SER A 91 -10.59 -7.63 -11.67
CA SER A 91 -10.61 -6.22 -11.29
C SER A 91 -9.47 -5.38 -11.87
N ALA A 92 -8.62 -5.93 -12.76
CA ALA A 92 -7.57 -5.16 -13.41
C ALA A 92 -7.96 -4.73 -14.83
N PRO A 93 -7.30 -3.71 -15.42
CA PRO A 93 -7.54 -3.31 -16.79
C PRO A 93 -7.28 -4.46 -17.79
N PRO A 94 -8.11 -4.62 -18.83
CA PRO A 94 -7.87 -5.61 -19.87
C PRO A 94 -6.60 -5.29 -20.66
N GLY A 95 -5.93 -6.33 -21.17
CA GLY A 95 -4.78 -6.19 -22.08
C GLY A 95 -3.44 -5.85 -21.41
N GLY A 96 -3.39 -5.65 -20.08
CA GLY A 96 -2.15 -5.31 -19.37
C GLY A 96 -1.28 -6.51 -18.94
N GLY A 97 -1.66 -7.75 -19.27
CA GLY A 97 -0.89 -8.94 -18.89
C GLY A 97 -0.84 -9.19 -17.37
N TRP A 98 -1.86 -8.72 -16.64
CA TRP A 98 -1.95 -8.78 -15.19
C TRP A 98 -2.25 -10.20 -14.68
N PHE A 99 -1.64 -10.53 -13.55
CA PHE A 99 -2.10 -11.59 -12.65
C PHE A 99 -2.36 -11.01 -11.26
N LEU A 100 -3.22 -11.65 -10.46
CA LEU A 100 -3.37 -11.31 -9.04
C LEU A 100 -1.99 -11.31 -8.36
N VAL A 101 -1.24 -12.39 -8.60
CA VAL A 101 0.20 -12.49 -8.36
C VAL A 101 0.86 -13.11 -9.59
N LYS A 102 1.85 -12.42 -10.17
CA LYS A 102 2.69 -12.92 -11.25
C LYS A 102 4.07 -13.31 -10.71
N PRO A 103 4.40 -14.61 -10.63
CA PRO A 103 5.71 -15.07 -10.19
C PRO A 103 6.87 -14.36 -10.92
N GLY A 104 7.84 -13.88 -10.15
CA GLY A 104 9.04 -13.21 -10.66
C GLY A 104 8.82 -11.80 -11.19
N ASP A 105 7.60 -11.28 -11.18
CA ASP A 105 7.26 -9.99 -11.80
C ASP A 105 6.31 -9.17 -10.90
N PRO A 106 6.88 -8.45 -9.92
CA PRO A 106 6.12 -7.54 -9.06
C PRO A 106 5.36 -6.46 -9.84
N ALA A 107 5.91 -5.98 -10.96
CA ALA A 107 5.34 -4.86 -11.73
C ALA A 107 4.04 -5.23 -12.45
N HIS A 108 3.81 -6.52 -12.72
CA HIS A 108 2.55 -7.01 -13.32
C HIS A 108 1.72 -7.85 -12.32
N SER A 109 1.95 -7.64 -11.02
CA SER A 109 1.19 -8.28 -9.94
C SER A 109 0.16 -7.30 -9.37
N TRP A 110 -1.11 -7.55 -9.67
CA TRP A 110 -2.21 -6.65 -9.33
C TRP A 110 -2.39 -6.43 -7.83
N ILE A 111 -2.00 -7.40 -6.99
CA ILE A 111 -2.04 -7.22 -5.55
C ILE A 111 -1.16 -6.06 -5.06
N LEU A 112 0.00 -5.81 -5.69
CA LEU A 112 0.89 -4.71 -5.32
C LEU A 112 0.28 -3.37 -5.69
N GLU A 113 -0.31 -3.28 -6.88
CA GLU A 113 -1.06 -2.11 -7.32
C GLU A 113 -2.20 -1.79 -6.34
N LYS A 114 -3.00 -2.81 -5.98
CA LYS A 114 -4.12 -2.63 -5.05
C LYS A 114 -3.69 -2.19 -3.65
N VAL A 115 -2.52 -2.57 -3.15
CA VAL A 115 -2.08 -2.16 -1.80
C VAL A 115 -1.23 -0.88 -1.78
N THR A 116 -0.83 -0.35 -2.94
CA THR A 116 0.03 0.85 -3.02
C THR A 116 -0.65 2.08 -3.60
N GLN A 117 -1.69 1.90 -4.42
CA GLN A 117 -2.29 3.00 -5.17
C GLN A 117 -3.81 3.08 -5.04
N ASP A 118 -4.32 4.31 -5.04
CA ASP A 118 -5.70 4.57 -5.37
C ASP A 118 -5.85 4.56 -6.89
N GLN A 119 -6.90 3.91 -7.40
CA GLN A 119 -7.22 3.87 -8.83
C GLN A 119 -6.06 3.34 -9.71
N PRO A 120 -5.45 2.17 -9.42
CA PRO A 120 -4.25 1.67 -10.12
C PRO A 120 -4.38 1.36 -11.62
N GLY A 121 -5.59 1.48 -12.19
CA GLY A 121 -5.87 1.34 -13.62
C GLY A 121 -6.49 2.60 -14.24
N GLY A 122 -6.48 3.71 -13.50
CA GLY A 122 -7.29 4.90 -13.79
C GLY A 122 -8.63 4.89 -13.06
N SER A 123 -9.54 5.80 -13.46
CA SER A 123 -10.86 5.93 -12.83
C SER A 123 -11.69 4.64 -12.95
N GLY A 124 -12.22 4.16 -11.83
CA GLY A 124 -13.11 2.99 -11.78
C GLY A 124 -12.50 1.73 -11.15
N TYR A 125 -11.21 1.74 -10.82
CA TYR A 125 -10.49 0.59 -10.27
C TYR A 125 -10.43 0.57 -8.72
N GLY A 126 -11.15 1.50 -8.10
CA GLY A 126 -11.37 1.57 -6.65
C GLY A 126 -10.18 2.14 -5.87
N THR A 127 -10.34 2.27 -4.56
CA THR A 127 -9.31 2.80 -3.67
C THR A 127 -8.23 1.76 -3.35
N ARG A 128 -7.14 2.24 -2.76
CA ARG A 128 -6.09 1.42 -2.17
C ARG A 128 -6.65 0.52 -1.07
N MET A 129 -6.09 -0.68 -0.99
CA MET A 129 -6.36 -1.68 0.03
C MET A 129 -5.31 -1.59 1.16
N PRO A 130 -5.71 -1.83 2.42
CA PRO A 130 -7.04 -2.27 2.83
C PRO A 130 -8.06 -1.12 2.86
N GLN A 131 -9.20 -1.31 2.22
CA GLN A 131 -10.23 -0.26 2.11
C GLN A 131 -10.90 -0.02 3.47
N GLY A 132 -10.98 1.25 3.88
CA GLY A 132 -11.57 1.63 5.17
C GLY A 132 -10.68 1.34 6.38
N ALA A 133 -9.41 0.96 6.17
CA ALA A 133 -8.44 0.73 7.23
C ALA A 133 -7.13 1.50 6.95
N PRO A 134 -6.23 1.60 7.96
CA PRO A 134 -4.87 2.06 7.76
C PRO A 134 -4.15 1.36 6.60
N ASN A 135 -3.29 2.08 5.88
CA ASN A 135 -2.50 1.51 4.79
C ASN A 135 -1.53 0.44 5.29
N LEU A 136 -1.13 -0.50 4.45
CA LEU A 136 -0.02 -1.39 4.81
C LEU A 136 1.28 -0.59 4.93
N CYS A 137 2.12 -0.93 5.91
CA CYS A 137 3.41 -0.28 6.04
C CYS A 137 4.44 -0.83 5.06
N GLN A 138 5.46 -0.01 4.82
CA GLN A 138 6.49 -0.31 3.83
C GLN A 138 7.16 -1.68 4.03
N PRO A 139 7.52 -2.11 5.26
CA PRO A 139 8.06 -3.45 5.47
C PRO A 139 7.15 -4.59 5.00
N THR A 140 5.83 -4.45 5.14
CA THR A 140 4.85 -5.44 4.66
C THR A 140 4.80 -5.46 3.13
N VAL A 141 4.73 -4.29 2.48
CA VAL A 141 4.73 -4.18 1.02
C VAL A 141 6.04 -4.70 0.41
N THR A 142 7.18 -4.36 1.03
CA THR A 142 8.50 -4.87 0.62
C THR A 142 8.57 -6.39 0.75
N THR A 143 8.02 -6.97 1.82
CA THR A 143 8.00 -8.42 2.00
C THR A 143 7.13 -9.12 0.95
N LEU A 144 5.96 -8.56 0.62
CA LEU A 144 5.13 -9.05 -0.47
C LEU A 144 5.87 -9.00 -1.81
N SER A 145 6.51 -7.87 -2.13
CA SER A 145 7.30 -7.71 -3.35
C SER A 145 8.48 -8.69 -3.43
N ALA A 146 9.17 -8.95 -2.31
CA ALA A 146 10.26 -9.92 -2.24
C ALA A 146 9.79 -11.35 -2.52
N TRP A 147 8.66 -11.77 -1.94
CA TRP A 147 8.06 -13.08 -2.23
C TRP A 147 7.68 -13.24 -3.71
N ILE A 148 7.06 -12.22 -4.31
CA ILE A 148 6.70 -12.23 -5.72
C ILE A 148 7.97 -12.35 -6.58
N SER A 149 8.98 -11.53 -6.29
CA SER A 149 10.27 -11.54 -6.98
C SER A 149 10.96 -12.91 -6.89
N ALA A 150 10.81 -13.62 -5.76
CA ALA A 150 11.34 -14.96 -5.54
C ALA A 150 10.53 -16.08 -6.23
N GLY A 151 9.55 -15.74 -7.07
CA GLY A 151 8.73 -16.70 -7.80
C GLY A 151 7.42 -17.07 -7.12
N ALA A 152 7.00 -16.32 -6.11
CA ALA A 152 5.73 -16.51 -5.41
C ALA A 152 5.52 -17.98 -4.97
N LEU A 153 6.47 -18.52 -4.23
CA LEU A 153 6.49 -19.94 -3.83
C LEU A 153 5.35 -20.27 -2.84
N ASP A 154 4.82 -21.49 -2.93
CA ASP A 154 3.95 -22.08 -1.89
C ASP A 154 4.83 -22.78 -0.85
N ASN A 155 5.27 -22.04 0.16
CA ASN A 155 6.26 -22.45 1.15
C ASN A 155 5.95 -21.94 2.56
#